data_AF-A0A947AAJ9-F1
#
_entry.id   AF-A0A947AAJ9-F1
#
_cell.length_a   1.000
_cell.length_b   1.000
_cell.length_c   1.000
_cell.angle_alpha   90.00
_cell.angle_beta   90.00
_cell.angle_gamma   90.00
#
_symmetry.space_group_name_H-M   'P 1'
#
loop_
_entity.id
_entity.type
_entity.pdbx_description
1 polymer ?
#
loop_
_entity_poly.entity_id
_entity_poly.type
_entity_poly.pdbx_seq_one_letter_code
_entity_poly.pdbx_strand_id
1 'polypeptide(L)'
;MEEHNVDNDNLISRLKELPLQQVPPDLTDRIMARVSKKPPGIFSRLSDYILRPITISLSPAYAFSLILIVCGAFLLGRISLEKPAEQLATAPAPTPSPSLKTDNAQAAYMIGRGLLEAEKPDQAIELLQKAALLEPDNPEYAYWEGVGYWLTGNQEQERQSYLRGLRAAPESVPLLTNLGHNYLNEQQYEQALKTYQAVLTLSADEPVPLYNIGLINRKLGKVEGEIAAWKAYLQVKRTGKWAFRAVERLNAYGDFSYRPYRIGVRKIIVSPNILLDGSLSQAEQANELAPIITMLENNQQLRLDIVVFIENDLEMARQIAIDLKRLMISSSEKNIKNRIKLSWFKEPESITLRDDVSVELAESLLIFSSHLPAHEKEVSI
;
A
#
# COMPACT_ATOMS: atom_id res chain seq x y z
N MET A 1 23.84 -40.15 7.07
CA MET A 1 24.67 -39.37 6.13
C MET A 1 24.05 -37.99 6.09
N GLU A 2 24.65 -37.08 6.84
CA GLU A 2 24.22 -35.68 6.97
C GLU A 2 24.51 -34.97 5.64
N GLU A 3 23.48 -34.71 4.84
CA GLU A 3 23.55 -33.61 3.87
C GLU A 3 23.62 -32.31 4.68
N HIS A 4 24.84 -31.88 4.97
CA HIS A 4 25.16 -30.54 5.45
C HIS A 4 24.34 -29.51 4.66
N ASN A 5 23.57 -28.69 5.37
CA ASN A 5 23.59 -27.22 5.44
C ASN A 5 24.23 -26.37 4.30
N VAL A 6 24.36 -26.87 3.08
CA VAL A 6 25.20 -26.30 1.99
C VAL A 6 24.71 -24.94 1.46
N ASP A 7 23.50 -24.47 1.83
CA ASP A 7 23.03 -23.13 1.42
C ASP A 7 22.96 -22.11 2.57
N ASN A 8 23.15 -22.49 3.84
CA ASN A 8 23.00 -21.53 4.95
C ASN A 8 24.19 -20.55 5.08
N ASP A 9 25.42 -20.99 4.78
CA ASP A 9 26.60 -20.11 4.77
C ASP A 9 26.55 -19.09 3.60
N ASN A 10 25.92 -19.48 2.50
CA ASN A 10 25.75 -18.64 1.32
C ASN A 10 24.52 -17.71 1.47
N LEU A 11 23.45 -18.18 2.12
CA LEU A 11 22.28 -17.38 2.51
C LEU A 11 22.69 -16.15 3.32
N ILE A 12 23.59 -16.33 4.29
CA ILE A 12 24.14 -15.27 5.13
C ILE A 12 24.79 -14.14 4.31
N SER A 13 25.58 -14.52 3.30
CA SER A 13 26.25 -13.55 2.44
C SER A 13 25.23 -12.80 1.58
N ARG A 14 24.21 -13.50 1.08
CA ARG A 14 23.12 -12.91 0.29
C ARG A 14 22.21 -11.99 1.11
N LEU A 15 21.88 -12.35 2.36
CA LEU A 15 21.08 -11.52 3.26
C LEU A 15 21.78 -10.18 3.59
N LYS A 16 23.11 -10.18 3.70
CA LYS A 16 23.91 -8.95 3.92
C LYS A 16 23.93 -8.02 2.71
N GLU A 17 23.70 -8.54 1.51
CA GLU A 17 23.63 -7.74 0.27
C GLU A 17 22.24 -7.13 0.04
N LEU A 18 21.23 -7.55 0.80
CA LEU A 18 19.90 -6.97 0.72
C LEU A 18 19.89 -5.57 1.38
N PRO A 19 19.28 -4.56 0.75
CA PRO A 19 19.14 -3.26 1.40
C PRO A 19 18.28 -3.39 2.66
N LEU A 20 18.69 -2.73 3.74
CA LEU A 20 18.09 -2.72 5.10
C LEU A 20 16.56 -2.54 5.18
N GLN A 21 15.89 -2.15 4.09
CA GLN A 21 14.43 -2.05 3.99
C GLN A 21 13.72 -3.36 3.57
N GLN A 22 14.47 -4.40 3.17
CA GLN A 22 13.91 -5.67 2.69
C GLN A 22 13.92 -6.78 3.75
N VAL A 23 14.69 -6.60 4.81
CA VAL A 23 14.87 -7.56 5.89
C VAL A 23 14.63 -6.81 7.20
N PRO A 24 13.81 -7.32 8.14
CA PRO A 24 13.73 -6.75 9.48
C PRO A 24 15.15 -6.58 10.06
N PRO A 25 15.48 -5.45 10.70
CA PRO A 25 16.87 -5.11 11.08
C PRO A 25 17.58 -6.21 11.89
N ASP A 26 16.82 -7.02 12.63
CA ASP A 26 17.25 -8.09 13.51
C ASP A 26 17.31 -9.48 12.85
N LEU A 27 16.61 -9.70 11.74
CA LEU A 27 16.51 -11.02 11.11
C LEU A 27 17.86 -11.49 10.52
N THR A 28 18.63 -10.57 9.94
CA THR A 28 20.00 -10.85 9.48
C THR A 28 20.88 -11.27 10.66
N ASP A 29 20.92 -10.48 11.74
CA ASP A 29 21.77 -10.77 12.91
C ASP A 29 21.39 -12.09 13.61
N ARG A 30 20.10 -12.43 13.63
CA ARG A 30 19.59 -13.67 14.25
C ARG A 30 19.88 -14.91 13.39
N ILE A 31 19.80 -14.82 12.06
CA ILE A 31 20.24 -15.90 11.16
C ILE A 31 21.77 -16.05 11.25
N MET A 32 22.53 -14.94 11.31
CA MET A 32 24.00 -14.89 11.44
C MET A 32 24.53 -15.49 12.75
N ALA A 33 23.89 -15.20 13.88
CA ALA A 33 24.27 -15.70 15.19
C ALA A 33 24.09 -17.23 15.32
N ARG A 34 23.24 -17.83 14.46
CA ARG A 34 22.80 -19.22 14.57
C ARG A 34 23.60 -20.18 13.69
N VAL A 35 24.06 -19.73 12.52
CA VAL A 35 24.93 -20.52 11.63
C VAL A 35 26.36 -20.59 12.19
N SER A 36 26.83 -19.54 12.87
CA SER A 36 28.18 -19.52 13.44
C SER A 36 28.23 -20.14 14.85
N LYS A 37 28.25 -21.47 14.96
CA LYS A 37 28.70 -22.15 16.20
C LYS A 37 30.21 -21.95 16.40
N LYS A 38 30.65 -20.74 16.71
CA LYS A 38 31.98 -20.49 17.27
C LYS A 38 31.88 -19.28 18.22
N PRO A 39 32.31 -19.41 19.49
CA PRO A 39 32.24 -18.27 20.40
C PRO A 39 33.07 -17.13 19.80
N PRO A 40 32.61 -15.88 19.93
CA PRO A 40 33.27 -14.78 19.27
C PRO A 40 34.71 -14.66 19.82
N GLY A 41 35.67 -14.74 18.91
CA GLY A 41 37.09 -14.61 19.22
C GLY A 41 37.39 -13.23 19.80
N ILE A 42 38.49 -13.13 20.54
CA ILE A 42 38.95 -11.95 21.31
C ILE A 42 38.87 -10.61 20.55
N PHE A 43 38.85 -10.62 19.22
CA PHE A 43 38.64 -9.44 18.37
C PHE A 43 37.22 -8.83 18.40
N SER A 44 36.17 -9.55 18.79
CA SER A 44 34.83 -8.96 18.96
C SER A 44 34.72 -8.07 20.19
N ARG A 45 35.65 -8.22 21.16
CA ARG A 45 35.72 -7.34 22.34
C ARG A 45 36.48 -6.04 22.05
N LEU A 46 37.17 -5.96 20.91
CA LEU A 46 37.91 -4.76 20.48
C LEU A 46 37.06 -3.83 19.61
N SER A 47 35.99 -4.31 18.96
CA SER A 47 35.07 -3.44 18.19
C SER A 47 34.26 -2.49 19.09
N ASP A 48 33.98 -2.89 20.34
CA ASP A 48 33.28 -2.04 21.32
C ASP A 48 34.14 -0.85 21.80
N TYR A 49 35.46 -0.89 21.59
CA TYR A 49 36.37 0.19 21.95
C TYR A 49 36.72 1.12 20.78
N ILE A 50 36.59 0.65 19.54
CA ILE A 50 36.98 1.41 18.33
C ILE A 50 35.78 2.15 17.71
N LEU A 51 34.54 1.75 18.02
CA LEU A 51 33.31 2.39 17.54
C LEU A 51 32.57 3.17 18.65
N ARG A 52 33.29 4.00 19.42
CA ARG A 52 32.61 5.15 20.04
C ARG A 52 32.30 6.15 18.94
N PRO A 53 31.04 6.58 18.74
CA PRO A 53 30.76 7.66 17.81
C PRO A 53 31.57 8.87 18.25
N ILE A 54 32.37 9.42 17.34
CA ILE A 54 32.96 10.73 17.51
C ILE A 54 31.77 11.68 17.60
N THR A 55 31.42 12.09 18.81
CA THR A 55 30.52 13.21 19.04
C THR A 55 31.22 14.44 18.51
N ILE A 56 30.95 14.81 17.26
CA ILE A 56 31.29 16.14 16.78
C ILE A 56 30.37 17.08 17.53
N SER A 57 30.85 17.67 18.62
CA SER A 57 30.19 18.81 19.25
C SER A 57 30.28 19.97 18.26
N LEU A 58 29.27 20.13 17.39
CA LEU A 58 29.07 21.42 16.73
C LEU A 58 28.83 22.42 17.87
N SER A 59 29.70 23.42 18.00
CA SER A 59 29.50 24.45 19.00
C SER A 59 28.15 25.14 18.73
N PRO A 60 27.40 25.52 19.78
CA PRO A 60 26.10 26.19 19.61
C PRO A 60 26.16 27.41 18.70
N ALA A 61 27.33 28.05 18.59
CA ALA A 61 27.58 29.19 17.72
C ALA A 61 27.48 28.86 16.22
N TYR A 62 27.84 27.65 15.78
CA TYR A 62 27.74 27.24 14.37
C TYR A 62 26.32 26.81 13.96
N ALA A 63 25.55 26.22 14.87
CA ALA A 63 24.15 25.91 14.61
C ALA A 63 23.30 27.19 14.56
N PHE A 64 23.59 28.16 15.44
CA PHE A 64 22.93 29.47 15.42
C PHE A 64 23.29 30.29 14.19
N SER A 65 24.55 30.27 13.72
CA SER A 65 24.95 31.01 12.53
C SER A 65 24.29 30.43 11.26
N LEU A 66 24.16 29.10 11.13
CA LEU A 66 23.44 28.50 10.01
C LEU A 66 21.94 28.82 10.04
N ILE A 67 21.30 28.78 11.22
CA ILE A 67 19.89 29.16 11.37
C ILE A 67 19.70 30.65 11.07
N LEU A 68 20.61 31.53 11.50
CA LEU A 68 20.57 32.96 11.18
C LEU A 68 20.80 33.24 9.69
N ILE A 69 21.63 32.46 9.00
CA ILE A 69 21.84 32.61 7.55
C ILE A 69 20.60 32.12 6.79
N VAL A 70 19.98 31.00 7.21
CA VAL A 70 18.76 30.49 6.56
C VAL A 70 17.55 31.38 6.87
N CYS A 71 17.38 31.85 8.11
CA CYS A 71 16.34 32.83 8.46
C CYS A 71 16.61 34.19 7.82
N GLY A 72 17.87 34.61 7.71
CA GLY A 72 18.28 35.84 7.04
C GLY A 72 18.00 35.79 5.54
N ALA A 73 18.29 34.66 4.88
CA ALA A 73 17.94 34.45 3.47
C ALA A 73 16.42 34.35 3.26
N PHE A 74 15.68 33.77 4.21
CA PHE A 74 14.22 33.70 4.18
C PHE A 74 13.55 35.08 4.42
N LEU A 75 14.11 35.89 5.32
CA LEU A 75 13.64 37.25 5.61
C LEU A 75 14.06 38.23 4.50
N LEU A 76 15.27 38.13 3.95
CA LEU A 76 15.71 38.91 2.77
C LEU A 76 14.91 38.52 1.52
N GLY A 77 14.57 37.23 1.36
CA GLY A 77 13.64 36.76 0.33
C GLY A 77 12.21 37.31 0.48
N ARG A 78 11.80 37.71 1.70
CA ARG A 78 10.54 38.41 1.95
C ARG A 78 10.62 39.93 1.84
N ILE A 79 11.78 40.52 2.12
CA ILE A 79 12.02 41.97 1.94
C ILE A 79 12.18 42.31 0.45
N SER A 80 12.69 41.38 -0.36
CA SER A 80 12.78 41.54 -1.83
C SER A 80 11.51 41.13 -2.58
N LEU A 81 10.45 40.76 -1.85
CA LEU A 81 9.09 40.61 -2.35
C LEU A 81 8.20 41.66 -1.68
N GLU A 82 8.57 42.93 -1.81
CA GLU A 82 7.54 43.97 -1.85
C GLU A 82 6.60 43.58 -2.99
N LYS A 83 5.43 43.06 -2.61
CA LYS A 83 4.30 42.95 -3.52
C LYS A 83 4.17 44.32 -4.19
N PRO A 84 4.22 44.42 -5.53
CA PRO A 84 3.83 45.67 -6.15
C PRO A 84 2.45 45.99 -5.59
N ALA A 85 2.29 47.22 -5.09
CA ALA A 85 1.01 47.72 -4.63
C ALA A 85 -0.02 47.28 -5.66
N GLU A 86 -0.95 46.44 -5.22
CA GLU A 86 -2.10 46.02 -6.00
C GLU A 86 -2.79 47.34 -6.35
N GLN A 87 -2.48 47.91 -7.51
CA GLN A 87 -3.49 48.62 -8.24
C GLN A 87 -4.62 47.61 -8.29
N LEU A 88 -5.67 47.86 -7.50
CA LEU A 88 -7.01 47.46 -7.86
C LEU A 88 -7.24 48.05 -9.26
N ALA A 89 -6.69 47.39 -10.28
CA ALA A 89 -7.41 47.17 -11.49
C ALA A 89 -8.70 46.56 -10.97
N THR A 90 -9.72 47.40 -10.89
CA THR A 90 -11.10 46.98 -10.88
C THR A 90 -11.25 46.06 -12.07
N ALA A 91 -10.93 44.78 -11.87
CA ALA A 91 -11.37 43.73 -12.75
C ALA A 91 -12.86 44.02 -12.89
N PRO A 92 -13.39 44.20 -14.12
CA PRO A 92 -14.82 44.35 -14.28
C PRO A 92 -15.45 43.21 -13.47
N ALA A 93 -16.43 43.56 -12.62
CA ALA A 93 -17.22 42.57 -11.89
C ALA A 93 -17.47 41.41 -12.87
N PRO A 94 -17.27 40.14 -12.45
CA PRO A 94 -17.34 39.00 -13.37
C PRO A 94 -18.57 39.21 -14.23
N THR A 95 -18.34 39.43 -15.53
CA THR A 95 -19.45 39.67 -16.42
C THR A 95 -20.35 38.45 -16.23
N PRO A 96 -21.66 38.62 -15.96
CA PRO A 96 -22.54 37.48 -15.86
C PRO A 96 -22.30 36.67 -17.13
N SER A 97 -21.75 35.46 -16.95
CA SER A 97 -21.50 34.56 -18.06
C SER A 97 -22.83 34.44 -18.78
N PRO A 98 -22.89 34.55 -20.13
CA PRO A 98 -24.14 34.50 -20.85
C PRO A 98 -24.89 33.28 -20.34
N SER A 99 -26.03 33.52 -19.68
CA SER A 99 -26.80 32.46 -19.06
C SER A 99 -27.07 31.44 -20.16
N LEU A 100 -26.45 30.27 -20.08
CA LEU A 100 -26.65 29.18 -21.04
C LEU A 100 -28.02 28.59 -20.71
N LYS A 101 -29.06 29.35 -21.06
CA LYS A 101 -30.45 28.99 -20.83
C LYS A 101 -30.80 27.90 -21.83
N THR A 102 -30.69 26.66 -21.38
CA THR A 102 -31.29 25.51 -22.06
C THR A 102 -32.43 25.00 -21.21
N ASP A 103 -33.62 24.83 -21.81
CA ASP A 103 -34.80 24.26 -21.15
C ASP A 103 -34.89 22.74 -21.35
N ASN A 104 -33.80 22.13 -21.83
CA ASN A 104 -33.65 20.69 -21.99
C ASN A 104 -32.74 20.14 -20.90
N ALA A 105 -33.23 19.15 -20.14
CA ALA A 105 -32.53 18.58 -18.99
C ALA A 105 -31.18 17.96 -19.38
N GLN A 106 -31.17 17.15 -20.45
CA GLN A 106 -29.97 16.50 -20.97
C GLN A 106 -28.90 17.51 -21.41
N ALA A 107 -29.30 18.59 -22.09
CA ALA A 107 -28.38 19.64 -22.49
C ALA A 107 -27.83 20.41 -21.28
N ALA A 108 -28.67 20.73 -20.29
CA ALA A 108 -28.22 21.36 -19.05
C ALA A 108 -27.20 20.46 -18.31
N TYR A 109 -27.49 19.17 -18.23
CA TYR A 109 -26.61 18.15 -17.68
C TYR A 109 -25.26 18.08 -18.39
N MET A 110 -25.26 17.96 -19.72
CA MET A 110 -24.02 17.85 -20.52
C MET A 110 -23.13 19.08 -20.38
N ILE A 111 -23.72 20.29 -20.42
CA ILE A 111 -22.96 21.53 -20.22
C ILE A 111 -22.45 21.62 -18.78
N GLY A 112 -23.29 21.30 -17.79
CA GLY A 112 -22.93 21.28 -16.38
C GLY A 112 -21.73 20.37 -16.11
N ARG A 113 -21.74 19.16 -16.67
CA ARG A 113 -20.58 18.25 -16.62
C ARG A 113 -19.33 18.80 -17.29
N GLY A 114 -19.47 19.36 -18.49
CA GLY A 114 -18.33 20.01 -19.16
C GLY A 114 -17.74 21.15 -18.35
N LEU A 115 -18.57 21.88 -17.59
CA LEU A 115 -18.10 22.92 -16.67
C LEU A 115 -17.39 22.35 -15.45
N LEU A 116 -17.81 21.20 -14.90
CA LEU A 116 -17.06 20.50 -13.84
C LEU A 116 -15.68 20.06 -14.34
N GLU A 117 -15.61 19.51 -15.55
CA GLU A 117 -14.34 19.12 -16.20
C GLU A 117 -13.44 20.34 -16.49
N ALA A 118 -14.04 21.51 -16.73
CA ALA A 118 -13.34 22.78 -16.90
C ALA A 118 -13.05 23.51 -15.58
N GLU A 119 -13.17 22.85 -14.42
CA GLU A 119 -12.92 23.39 -13.08
C GLU A 119 -13.77 24.64 -12.73
N LYS A 120 -15.00 24.70 -13.25
CA LYS A 120 -15.98 25.77 -12.98
C LYS A 120 -17.22 25.25 -12.22
N PRO A 121 -17.06 24.76 -10.99
CA PRO A 121 -18.14 24.06 -10.29
C PRO A 121 -19.33 24.96 -9.92
N ASP A 122 -19.13 26.24 -9.62
CA ASP A 122 -20.23 27.16 -9.30
C ASP A 122 -21.21 27.31 -10.48
N GLN A 123 -20.70 27.43 -11.70
CA GLN A 123 -21.52 27.52 -12.91
C GLN A 123 -22.15 26.16 -13.26
N ALA A 124 -21.43 25.07 -13.01
CA ALA A 124 -21.94 23.73 -13.23
C ALA A 124 -23.16 23.41 -12.35
N ILE A 125 -23.11 23.78 -11.06
CA ILE A 125 -24.18 23.52 -10.10
C ILE A 125 -25.51 24.11 -10.59
N GLU A 126 -25.53 25.35 -11.10
CA GLU A 126 -26.77 25.97 -11.60
C GLU A 126 -27.43 25.14 -12.72
N LEU A 127 -26.63 24.65 -13.67
CA LEU A 127 -27.14 23.84 -14.78
C LEU A 127 -27.52 22.42 -14.35
N LEU A 128 -26.77 21.82 -13.42
CA LEU A 128 -27.05 20.48 -12.89
C LEU A 128 -28.32 20.49 -12.03
N GLN A 129 -28.53 21.53 -11.22
CA GLN A 129 -29.78 21.78 -10.51
C GLN A 129 -30.95 21.90 -11.48
N LYS A 130 -30.77 22.67 -12.57
CA LYS A 130 -31.81 22.82 -13.59
C LYS A 130 -32.15 21.47 -14.24
N ALA A 131 -31.15 20.64 -14.56
CA ALA A 131 -31.37 19.29 -15.09
C ALA A 131 -32.16 18.44 -14.10
N ALA A 132 -31.77 18.43 -12.82
CA ALA A 132 -32.46 17.69 -11.77
C ALA A 132 -33.88 18.21 -11.48
N LEU A 133 -34.18 19.49 -11.73
CA LEU A 133 -35.52 20.05 -11.62
C LEU A 133 -36.42 19.66 -12.79
N LEU A 134 -35.86 19.59 -14.01
CA LEU A 134 -36.60 19.23 -15.21
C LEU A 134 -36.91 17.72 -15.27
N GLU A 135 -35.99 16.88 -14.77
CA GLU A 135 -36.14 15.42 -14.71
C GLU A 135 -35.69 14.90 -13.33
N PRO A 136 -36.57 14.99 -12.30
CA PRO A 136 -36.22 14.65 -10.92
C PRO A 136 -35.96 13.15 -10.68
N ASP A 137 -36.43 12.29 -11.58
CA ASP A 137 -36.28 10.83 -11.48
C ASP A 137 -34.97 10.33 -12.12
N ASN A 138 -34.12 11.22 -12.65
CA ASN A 138 -32.82 10.84 -13.19
C ASN A 138 -31.72 10.93 -12.10
N PRO A 139 -31.24 9.80 -11.54
CA PRO A 139 -30.27 9.80 -10.46
C PRO A 139 -28.89 10.34 -10.87
N GLU A 140 -28.57 10.33 -12.17
CA GLU A 140 -27.29 10.82 -12.69
C GLU A 140 -27.17 12.34 -12.52
N TYR A 141 -28.26 13.09 -12.69
CA TYR A 141 -28.26 14.54 -12.53
C TYR A 141 -27.98 14.94 -11.08
N ALA A 142 -28.65 14.27 -10.15
CA ALA A 142 -28.43 14.45 -8.72
C ALA A 142 -27.01 14.02 -8.27
N TYR A 143 -26.46 12.96 -8.89
CA TYR A 143 -25.08 12.55 -8.66
C TYR A 143 -24.09 13.66 -9.04
N TRP A 144 -24.18 14.19 -10.25
CA TRP A 144 -23.23 15.20 -10.72
C TRP A 144 -23.44 16.55 -10.05
N GLU A 145 -24.67 16.91 -9.69
CA GLU A 145 -24.95 18.06 -8.82
C GLU A 145 -24.21 17.91 -7.48
N GLY A 146 -24.28 16.73 -6.84
CA GLY A 146 -23.56 16.44 -5.62
C GLY A 146 -22.03 16.55 -5.79
N VAL A 147 -21.48 16.07 -6.92
CA VAL A 147 -20.05 16.26 -7.25
C VAL A 147 -19.68 17.74 -7.34
N GLY A 148 -20.52 18.58 -7.94
CA GLY A 148 -20.31 20.04 -7.97
C GLY A 148 -20.26 20.64 -6.56
N TYR A 149 -21.16 20.22 -5.68
CA TYR A 149 -21.17 20.67 -4.29
C TYR A 149 -19.96 20.16 -3.48
N TRP A 150 -19.52 18.94 -3.72
CA TRP A 150 -18.29 18.41 -3.14
C TRP A 150 -17.07 19.25 -3.53
N LEU A 151 -16.94 19.62 -4.81
CA LEU A 151 -15.84 20.47 -5.31
C LEU A 151 -15.83 21.88 -4.71
N THR A 152 -17.00 22.39 -4.31
CA THR A 152 -17.15 23.72 -3.68
C THR A 152 -17.14 23.65 -2.15
N GLY A 153 -17.02 22.46 -1.55
CA GLY A 153 -17.00 22.27 -0.10
C GLY A 153 -18.36 22.40 0.59
N ASN A 154 -19.46 22.42 -0.17
CA ASN A 154 -20.82 22.54 0.35
C ASN A 154 -21.38 21.16 0.75
N GLN A 155 -20.91 20.63 1.88
CA GLN A 155 -21.14 19.25 2.31
C GLN A 155 -22.62 18.88 2.54
N GLU A 156 -23.43 19.81 3.06
CA GLU A 156 -24.86 19.54 3.28
C GLU A 156 -25.60 19.43 1.95
N GLN A 157 -25.35 20.34 1.02
CA GLN A 157 -25.98 20.32 -0.30
C GLN A 157 -25.51 19.11 -1.12
N GLU A 158 -24.23 18.73 -1.05
CA GLU A 158 -23.69 17.48 -1.59
C GLU A 158 -24.53 16.28 -1.12
N ARG A 159 -24.73 16.16 0.19
CA ARG A 159 -25.51 15.08 0.79
C ARG A 159 -26.96 15.08 0.33
N GLN A 160 -27.60 16.25 0.31
CA GLN A 160 -28.99 16.37 -0.13
C GLN A 160 -29.15 15.95 -1.59
N SER A 161 -28.19 16.28 -2.46
CA SER A 161 -28.18 15.84 -3.86
C SER A 161 -28.06 14.33 -3.95
N TYR A 162 -27.12 13.70 -3.22
CA TYR A 162 -27.02 12.23 -3.22
C TYR A 162 -28.26 11.54 -2.66
N LEU A 163 -28.84 12.05 -1.57
CA LEU A 163 -30.09 11.51 -1.00
C LEU A 163 -31.27 11.63 -1.96
N ARG A 164 -31.37 12.71 -2.74
CA ARG A 164 -32.37 12.82 -3.81
C ARG A 164 -32.17 11.77 -4.89
N GLY A 165 -30.93 11.61 -5.39
CA GLY A 165 -30.60 10.58 -6.37
C GLY A 165 -30.95 9.17 -5.88
N LEU A 166 -30.71 8.88 -4.60
CA LEU A 166 -31.04 7.59 -3.98
C LEU A 166 -32.54 7.34 -3.80
N ARG A 167 -33.39 8.38 -3.83
CA ARG A 167 -34.85 8.16 -3.88
C ARG A 167 -35.28 7.60 -5.23
N ALA A 168 -34.63 8.03 -6.32
CA ALA A 168 -34.90 7.55 -7.67
C ALA A 168 -34.21 6.20 -7.95
N ALA A 169 -32.99 6.01 -7.45
CA ALA A 169 -32.22 4.77 -7.60
C ALA A 169 -31.59 4.33 -6.25
N PRO A 170 -32.36 3.62 -5.39
CA PRO A 170 -31.92 3.23 -4.05
C PRO A 170 -30.66 2.35 -4.00
N GLU A 171 -30.39 1.60 -5.06
CA GLU A 171 -29.27 0.66 -5.17
C GLU A 171 -28.11 1.20 -6.03
N SER A 172 -28.07 2.52 -6.26
CA SER A 172 -26.98 3.13 -7.03
C SER A 172 -25.67 3.12 -6.24
N VAL A 173 -24.76 2.21 -6.62
CA VAL A 173 -23.42 2.08 -6.03
C VAL A 173 -22.63 3.40 -6.05
N PRO A 174 -22.58 4.18 -7.16
CA PRO A 174 -21.89 5.47 -7.17
C PRO A 174 -22.47 6.48 -6.17
N LEU A 175 -23.80 6.57 -6.04
CA LEU A 175 -24.46 7.47 -5.10
C LEU A 175 -24.22 7.05 -3.64
N LEU A 176 -24.37 5.77 -3.33
CA LEU A 176 -24.10 5.23 -1.99
C LEU A 176 -22.63 5.44 -1.61
N THR A 177 -21.68 5.17 -2.52
CA THR A 177 -20.25 5.32 -2.25
C THR A 177 -19.88 6.77 -1.93
N ASN A 178 -20.41 7.74 -2.69
CA ASN A 178 -20.14 9.16 -2.45
C ASN A 178 -20.89 9.72 -1.24
N LEU A 179 -22.10 9.24 -0.96
CA LEU A 179 -22.76 9.52 0.32
C LEU A 179 -21.94 9.00 1.51
N GLY A 180 -21.34 7.81 1.38
CA GLY A 180 -20.39 7.29 2.37
C GLY A 180 -19.17 8.19 2.54
N HIS A 181 -18.60 8.72 1.46
CA HIS A 181 -17.49 9.68 1.52
C HIS A 181 -17.90 10.99 2.21
N ASN A 182 -19.09 11.52 1.90
CA ASN A 182 -19.62 12.73 2.54
C ASN A 182 -19.76 12.53 4.05
N TYR A 183 -20.39 11.43 4.50
CA TYR A 183 -20.48 11.08 5.93
C TYR A 183 -19.10 10.92 6.57
N LEU A 184 -18.15 10.28 5.87
CA LEU A 184 -16.79 10.09 6.36
C LEU A 184 -16.06 11.43 6.55
N ASN A 185 -16.20 12.36 5.60
CA ASN A 185 -15.60 13.70 5.66
C ASN A 185 -16.14 14.52 6.83
N GLU A 186 -17.43 14.34 7.15
CA GLU A 186 -18.06 14.94 8.33
C GLU A 186 -17.83 14.15 9.63
N GLN A 187 -17.04 13.08 9.60
CA GLN A 187 -16.76 12.22 10.76
C GLN A 187 -18.02 11.54 11.34
N GLN A 188 -19.09 11.43 10.54
CA GLN A 188 -20.30 10.67 10.85
C GLN A 188 -20.05 9.18 10.58
N TYR A 189 -19.23 8.56 11.42
CA TYR A 189 -18.65 7.24 11.18
C TYR A 189 -19.68 6.12 11.10
N GLU A 190 -20.71 6.14 11.95
CA GLU A 190 -21.78 5.13 11.96
C GLU A 190 -22.59 5.15 10.65
N GLN A 191 -22.93 6.35 10.17
CA GLN A 191 -23.64 6.54 8.91
C GLN A 191 -22.77 6.14 7.71
N ALA A 192 -21.47 6.49 7.74
CA ALA A 192 -20.52 6.09 6.71
C ALA A 192 -20.39 4.55 6.65
N LEU A 193 -20.23 3.88 7.79
CA LEU A 193 -20.18 2.42 7.86
C LEU A 193 -21.44 1.77 7.30
N LYS A 194 -22.62 2.23 7.72
CA LYS A 194 -23.90 1.71 7.21
C LYS A 194 -24.02 1.89 5.70
N THR A 195 -23.61 3.05 5.18
CA THR A 195 -23.68 3.35 3.75
C THR A 195 -22.69 2.48 2.95
N TYR A 196 -21.45 2.32 3.42
CA TYR A 196 -20.48 1.43 2.79
C TYR A 196 -20.89 -0.06 2.85
N GLN A 197 -21.50 -0.50 3.95
CA GLN A 197 -22.05 -1.85 4.06
C GLN A 197 -23.20 -2.08 3.07
N ALA A 198 -24.02 -1.06 2.79
CA ALA A 198 -25.03 -1.15 1.74
C ALA A 198 -24.39 -1.35 0.36
N VAL A 199 -23.29 -0.64 0.05
CA VAL A 199 -22.52 -0.89 -1.19
C VAL A 199 -22.03 -2.34 -1.25
N LEU A 200 -21.46 -2.86 -0.16
CA LEU A 200 -20.94 -4.23 -0.11
C LEU A 200 -22.03 -5.31 -0.15
N THR A 201 -23.27 -4.97 0.18
CA THR A 201 -24.43 -5.87 0.00
C THR A 201 -24.79 -6.01 -1.48
N LEU A 202 -24.59 -4.95 -2.27
CA LEU A 202 -24.86 -4.92 -3.70
C LEU A 202 -23.68 -5.47 -4.52
N SER A 203 -22.45 -5.18 -4.09
CA SER A 203 -21.22 -5.61 -4.73
C SER A 203 -20.14 -5.89 -3.67
N ALA A 204 -19.99 -7.17 -3.32
CA ALA A 204 -19.18 -7.61 -2.19
C ALA A 204 -17.67 -7.38 -2.36
N ASP A 205 -17.22 -7.22 -3.60
CA ASP A 205 -15.81 -7.05 -3.98
C ASP A 205 -15.45 -5.59 -4.32
N GLU A 206 -16.26 -4.61 -3.93
CA GLU A 206 -15.92 -3.20 -4.13
C GLU A 206 -14.77 -2.75 -3.21
N PRO A 207 -13.60 -2.35 -3.76
CA PRO A 207 -12.42 -2.07 -2.95
C PRO A 207 -12.50 -0.75 -2.18
N VAL A 208 -13.26 0.23 -2.67
CA VAL A 208 -13.35 1.56 -2.03
C VAL A 208 -14.07 1.50 -0.67
N PRO A 209 -15.28 0.92 -0.55
CA PRO A 209 -15.93 0.69 0.74
C PRO A 209 -15.07 -0.11 1.71
N LEU A 210 -14.46 -1.21 1.27
CA LEU A 210 -13.61 -2.06 2.13
C LEU A 210 -12.46 -1.26 2.75
N TYR A 211 -11.77 -0.44 1.95
CA TYR A 211 -10.68 0.39 2.47
C TYR A 211 -11.17 1.45 3.45
N ASN A 212 -12.28 2.13 3.15
CA ASN A 212 -12.80 3.18 4.01
C ASN A 212 -13.40 2.63 5.32
N ILE A 213 -13.98 1.43 5.32
CA ILE A 213 -14.40 0.73 6.55
C ILE A 213 -13.18 0.48 7.46
N GLY A 214 -12.03 0.08 6.91
CA GLY A 214 -10.80 -0.06 7.69
C GLY A 214 -10.33 1.28 8.28
N LEU A 215 -10.40 2.36 7.50
CA LEU A 215 -10.08 3.71 8.01
C LEU A 215 -11.03 4.17 9.11
N ILE A 216 -12.32 3.87 8.99
CA ILE A 216 -13.31 4.24 10.00
C ILE A 216 -13.09 3.44 11.29
N ASN A 217 -12.93 2.12 11.19
CA ASN A 217 -12.66 1.29 12.37
C ASN A 217 -11.38 1.75 13.10
N ARG A 218 -10.36 2.15 12.34
CA ARG A 218 -9.16 2.77 12.89
C ARG A 218 -9.46 4.05 13.68
N LYS A 219 -10.28 4.94 13.12
CA LYS A 219 -10.68 6.20 13.78
C LYS A 219 -11.50 5.95 15.04
N LEU A 220 -12.29 4.89 15.04
CA LEU A 220 -13.09 4.44 16.19
C LEU A 220 -12.29 3.60 17.21
N GLY A 221 -11.03 3.26 16.94
CA GLY A 221 -10.23 2.37 17.78
C GLY A 221 -10.70 0.90 17.80
N LYS A 222 -11.52 0.49 16.82
CA LYS A 222 -12.07 -0.87 16.70
C LYS A 222 -11.07 -1.77 15.97
N VAL A 223 -10.09 -2.29 16.69
CA VAL A 223 -8.96 -3.06 16.13
C VAL A 223 -9.41 -4.28 15.33
N GLU A 224 -10.30 -5.11 15.86
CA GLU A 224 -10.78 -6.32 15.17
C GLU A 224 -11.47 -5.98 13.84
N GLY A 225 -12.31 -4.94 13.83
CA GLY A 225 -12.98 -4.47 12.62
C GLY A 225 -12.01 -3.87 11.60
N GLU A 226 -10.95 -3.19 12.06
CA GLU A 226 -9.88 -2.68 11.20
C GLU A 226 -9.12 -3.82 10.51
N ILE A 227 -8.68 -4.83 11.28
CA ILE A 227 -7.98 -6.02 10.76
C ILE A 227 -8.84 -6.75 9.73
N ALA A 228 -10.11 -7.02 10.05
CA ALA A 228 -11.03 -7.70 9.15
C ALA A 228 -11.22 -6.93 7.82
N ALA A 229 -11.36 -5.61 7.89
CA ALA A 229 -11.52 -4.77 6.72
C ALA A 229 -10.25 -4.73 5.84
N TRP A 230 -9.06 -4.67 6.42
CA TRP A 230 -7.81 -4.73 5.66
C TRP A 230 -7.62 -6.06 4.96
N LYS A 231 -7.95 -7.18 5.62
CA LYS A 231 -7.89 -8.51 5.00
C LYS A 231 -8.86 -8.62 3.83
N ALA A 232 -10.11 -8.21 4.02
CA ALA A 232 -11.11 -8.19 2.94
C ALA A 232 -10.68 -7.30 1.76
N TYR A 233 -10.14 -6.10 2.03
CA TYR A 233 -9.59 -5.23 0.98
C TYR A 233 -8.45 -5.91 0.20
N LEU A 234 -7.53 -6.59 0.89
CA LEU A 234 -6.38 -7.26 0.28
C LEU A 234 -6.74 -8.58 -0.42
N GLN A 235 -7.89 -9.17 -0.13
CA GLN A 235 -8.43 -10.27 -0.95
C GLN A 235 -8.80 -9.78 -2.36
N VAL A 236 -9.35 -8.57 -2.47
CA VAL A 236 -9.77 -7.97 -3.74
C VAL A 236 -8.64 -7.25 -4.46
N LYS A 237 -7.86 -6.42 -3.74
CA LYS A 237 -6.91 -5.48 -4.35
C LYS A 237 -5.56 -5.44 -3.64
N ARG A 238 -4.53 -5.97 -4.32
CA ARG A 238 -3.14 -6.07 -3.82
C ARG A 238 -2.14 -5.13 -4.50
N THR A 239 -2.63 -4.17 -5.28
CA THR A 239 -1.78 -3.24 -6.02
C THR A 239 -2.03 -1.78 -5.64
N GLY A 240 -1.02 -0.94 -5.86
CA GLY A 240 -1.09 0.49 -5.59
C GLY A 240 -0.85 0.89 -4.14
N LYS A 241 -0.77 2.21 -3.91
CA LYS A 241 -0.37 2.80 -2.62
C LYS A 241 -1.26 2.38 -1.44
N TRP A 242 -2.55 2.17 -1.67
CA TRP A 242 -3.51 1.81 -0.62
C TRP A 242 -3.34 0.36 -0.14
N ALA A 243 -3.00 -0.57 -1.04
CA ALA A 243 -2.72 -1.95 -0.65
C ALA A 243 -1.49 -2.07 0.24
N PHE A 244 -0.40 -1.36 -0.09
CA PHE A 244 0.78 -1.35 0.77
C PHE A 244 0.52 -0.70 2.14
N ARG A 245 -0.33 0.33 2.20
CA ARG A 245 -0.77 0.91 3.49
C ARG A 245 -1.62 -0.07 4.29
N ALA A 246 -2.55 -0.79 3.65
CA ALA A 246 -3.37 -1.79 4.31
C ALA A 246 -2.50 -2.92 4.91
N VAL A 247 -1.52 -3.43 4.15
CA VAL A 247 -0.55 -4.43 4.65
C VAL A 247 0.31 -3.87 5.78
N GLU A 248 0.82 -2.64 5.67
CA GLU A 248 1.61 -2.03 6.75
C GLU A 248 0.79 -1.94 8.05
N ARG A 249 -0.50 -1.59 7.95
CA ARG A 249 -1.41 -1.54 9.10
C ARG A 249 -1.68 -2.93 9.67
N LEU A 250 -1.95 -3.91 8.81
CA LEU A 250 -2.20 -5.29 9.21
C LEU A 250 -1.00 -5.88 9.95
N ASN A 251 0.19 -5.76 9.38
CA ASN A 251 1.43 -6.26 9.97
C ASN A 251 1.80 -5.54 11.27
N ALA A 252 1.41 -4.26 11.44
CA ALA A 252 1.59 -3.54 12.69
C ALA A 252 0.75 -4.11 13.84
N TYR A 253 -0.33 -4.83 13.54
CA TYR A 253 -1.11 -5.60 14.52
C TYR A 253 -0.59 -7.03 14.74
N GLY A 254 0.52 -7.40 14.09
CA GLY A 254 1.06 -8.76 14.15
C GLY A 254 0.29 -9.77 13.29
N ASP A 255 -0.66 -9.34 12.45
CA ASP A 255 -1.29 -10.20 11.46
C ASP A 255 -0.44 -10.16 10.17
N PHE A 256 0.13 -11.32 9.81
CA PHE A 256 0.99 -11.48 8.64
C PHE A 256 0.33 -12.31 7.54
N SER A 257 -1.01 -12.35 7.48
CA SER A 257 -1.72 -13.06 6.41
C SER A 257 -1.41 -12.50 5.02
N TYR A 258 -0.94 -11.25 4.94
CA TYR A 258 -0.40 -10.63 3.74
C TYR A 258 0.92 -9.95 4.06
N ARG A 259 1.94 -10.14 3.23
CA ARG A 259 3.28 -9.57 3.44
C ARG A 259 3.79 -8.88 2.18
N PRO A 260 4.51 -7.75 2.33
CA PRO A 260 5.14 -7.09 1.21
C PRO A 260 6.51 -7.72 0.94
N TYR A 261 6.76 -8.15 -0.30
CA TYR A 261 8.04 -8.67 -0.74
C TYR A 261 8.62 -7.77 -1.82
N ARG A 262 9.94 -7.56 -1.79
CA ARG A 262 10.64 -6.81 -2.82
C ARG A 262 11.34 -7.79 -3.76
N ILE A 263 10.84 -7.83 -4.99
CA ILE A 263 11.33 -8.70 -6.06
C ILE A 263 11.90 -7.80 -7.16
N GLY A 264 13.23 -7.76 -7.24
CA GLY A 264 13.99 -6.81 -8.02
C GLY A 264 13.68 -5.36 -7.62
N VAL A 265 13.17 -4.58 -8.58
CA VAL A 265 12.79 -3.17 -8.37
C VAL A 265 11.34 -2.99 -7.93
N ARG A 266 10.53 -4.05 -7.92
CA ARG A 266 9.10 -3.98 -7.61
C ARG A 266 8.83 -4.51 -6.20
N LYS A 267 7.84 -3.91 -5.55
CA LYS A 267 7.21 -4.50 -4.36
C LYS A 267 5.92 -5.20 -4.79
N ILE A 268 5.65 -6.35 -4.21
CA ILE A 268 4.41 -7.10 -4.38
C ILE A 268 3.88 -7.49 -3.00
N ILE A 269 2.59 -7.82 -2.94
CA ILE A 269 1.94 -8.34 -1.73
C ILE A 269 1.58 -9.79 -2.01
N VAL A 270 2.01 -10.68 -1.14
CA VAL A 270 1.76 -12.12 -1.22
C VAL A 270 1.13 -12.57 0.09
N SER A 271 0.27 -13.59 0.02
CA SER A 271 -0.29 -14.30 1.17
C SER A 271 0.54 -15.55 1.47
N PRO A 272 1.36 -15.56 2.54
CA PRO A 272 2.08 -16.76 2.96
C PRO A 272 1.13 -17.90 3.26
N ASN A 273 -0.02 -17.61 3.86
CA ASN A 273 -1.01 -18.62 4.25
C ASN A 273 -1.48 -19.43 3.04
N ILE A 274 -1.68 -18.79 1.87
CA ILE A 274 -2.06 -19.52 0.66
C ILE A 274 -0.94 -20.47 0.22
N LEU A 275 0.32 -20.05 0.36
CA LEU A 275 1.49 -20.81 -0.09
C LEU A 275 1.91 -21.93 0.87
N LEU A 276 1.54 -21.81 2.14
CA LEU A 276 1.88 -22.79 3.18
C LEU A 276 0.73 -23.79 3.43
N ASP A 277 -0.51 -23.43 3.08
CA ASP A 277 -1.67 -24.31 3.25
C ASP A 277 -1.69 -25.44 2.22
N GLY A 278 -1.28 -26.63 2.67
CA GLY A 278 -1.28 -27.86 1.86
C GLY A 278 -2.67 -28.42 1.53
N SER A 279 -3.75 -27.84 2.08
CA SER A 279 -5.12 -28.22 1.72
C SER A 279 -5.65 -27.48 0.49
N LEU A 280 -5.04 -26.35 0.12
CA LEU A 280 -5.42 -25.57 -1.06
C LEU A 280 -4.96 -26.24 -2.36
N SER A 281 -5.64 -25.88 -3.45
CA SER A 281 -5.30 -26.41 -4.77
C SER A 281 -3.97 -25.84 -5.28
N GLN A 282 -3.24 -26.63 -6.08
CA GLN A 282 -2.05 -26.13 -6.78
C GLN A 282 -2.35 -24.92 -7.68
N ALA A 283 -3.59 -24.80 -8.17
CA ALA A 283 -4.01 -23.66 -8.98
C ALA A 283 -4.04 -22.35 -8.16
N GLU A 284 -4.53 -22.40 -6.91
CA GLU A 284 -4.56 -21.23 -6.02
C GLU A 284 -3.14 -20.79 -5.65
N GLN A 285 -2.29 -21.74 -5.29
CA GLN A 285 -0.87 -21.46 -5.03
C GLN A 285 -0.14 -20.92 -6.27
N ALA A 286 -0.43 -21.45 -7.46
CA ALA A 286 0.16 -20.97 -8.71
C ALA A 286 -0.28 -19.53 -9.03
N ASN A 287 -1.56 -19.20 -8.82
CA ASN A 287 -2.08 -17.85 -8.99
C ASN A 287 -1.39 -16.85 -8.04
N GLU A 288 -1.13 -17.26 -6.80
CA GLU A 288 -0.40 -16.46 -5.82
C GLU A 288 1.06 -16.19 -6.23
N LEU A 289 1.72 -17.19 -6.84
CA LEU A 289 3.11 -17.11 -7.29
C LEU A 289 3.28 -16.44 -8.66
N ALA A 290 2.22 -16.35 -9.47
CA ALA A 290 2.28 -15.88 -10.85
C ALA A 290 3.02 -14.54 -11.03
N PRO A 291 2.79 -13.49 -10.21
CA PRO A 291 3.54 -12.24 -10.33
C PRO A 291 5.05 -12.40 -10.14
N ILE A 292 5.48 -13.31 -9.27
CA ILE A 292 6.91 -13.59 -9.01
C ILE A 292 7.52 -14.33 -10.20
N ILE A 293 6.82 -15.33 -10.72
CA ILE A 293 7.24 -16.11 -11.89
C ILE A 293 7.44 -15.18 -13.08
N THR A 294 6.45 -14.33 -13.40
CA THR A 294 6.56 -13.36 -14.50
C THR A 294 7.74 -12.39 -14.31
N MET A 295 8.07 -12.00 -13.07
CA MET A 295 9.25 -11.16 -12.81
C MET A 295 10.56 -11.91 -13.08
N LEU A 296 10.67 -13.18 -12.72
CA LEU A 296 11.82 -14.03 -13.03
C LEU A 296 11.96 -14.28 -14.53
N GLU A 297 10.86 -14.48 -15.25
CA GLU A 297 10.88 -14.71 -16.70
C GLU A 297 11.31 -13.47 -17.49
N ASN A 298 10.94 -12.28 -16.99
CA ASN A 298 11.25 -11.01 -17.63
C ASN A 298 12.63 -10.46 -17.25
N ASN A 299 13.28 -10.99 -16.22
CA ASN A 299 14.62 -10.59 -15.81
C ASN A 299 15.52 -11.81 -15.58
N GLN A 300 16.36 -12.13 -16.57
CA GLN A 300 17.27 -13.27 -16.52
C GLN A 300 18.39 -13.11 -15.47
N GLN A 301 18.69 -11.87 -15.06
CA GLN A 301 19.67 -11.60 -14.00
C GLN A 301 19.08 -11.73 -12.60
N LEU A 302 17.76 -11.89 -12.47
CA LEU A 302 17.10 -11.99 -11.19
C LEU A 302 17.18 -13.43 -10.66
N ARG A 303 17.66 -13.56 -9.42
CA ARG A 303 17.56 -14.77 -8.59
C ARG A 303 16.52 -14.58 -7.51
N LEU A 304 15.92 -15.68 -7.10
CA LEU A 304 14.96 -15.76 -6.02
C LEU A 304 15.48 -16.70 -4.95
N ASP A 305 15.39 -16.27 -3.70
CA ASP A 305 15.60 -17.12 -2.54
C ASP A 305 14.25 -17.25 -1.82
N ILE A 306 13.84 -18.50 -1.57
CA ILE A 306 12.63 -18.84 -0.83
C ILE A 306 13.05 -19.55 0.45
N VAL A 307 12.61 -19.01 1.59
CA VAL A 307 12.91 -19.56 2.92
C VAL A 307 11.61 -19.92 3.62
N VAL A 308 11.47 -21.18 4.02
CA VAL A 308 10.28 -21.70 4.71
C VAL A 308 10.60 -21.99 6.18
N PHE A 309 9.71 -21.57 7.08
CA PHE A 309 9.81 -21.84 8.51
C PHE A 309 8.58 -22.64 8.93
N ILE A 310 8.77 -23.80 9.54
CA ILE A 310 7.69 -24.58 10.18
C ILE A 310 8.19 -25.03 11.55
N GLU A 311 7.59 -24.49 12.61
CA GLU A 311 7.98 -24.76 13.98
C GLU A 311 7.92 -26.27 14.29
N ASN A 312 9.05 -26.79 14.78
CA ASN A 312 9.26 -28.18 15.14
C ASN A 312 9.13 -29.20 13.98
N ASP A 313 9.04 -28.78 12.71
CA ASP A 313 8.93 -29.70 11.57
C ASP A 313 9.85 -29.31 10.39
N LEU A 314 11.10 -29.77 10.46
CA LEU A 314 12.11 -29.49 9.43
C LEU A 314 11.77 -30.14 8.08
N GLU A 315 11.19 -31.34 8.10
CA GLU A 315 10.91 -32.11 6.89
C GLU A 315 9.70 -31.52 6.16
N MET A 316 8.67 -31.08 6.89
CA MET A 316 7.56 -30.34 6.29
C MET A 316 8.03 -29.01 5.70
N ALA A 317 8.87 -28.25 6.40
CA ALA A 317 9.43 -27.00 5.86
C ALA A 317 10.22 -27.24 4.56
N ARG A 318 11.04 -28.31 4.52
CA ARG A 318 11.76 -28.75 3.32
C ARG A 318 10.81 -29.12 2.19
N GLN A 319 9.78 -29.92 2.49
CA GLN A 319 8.84 -30.42 1.51
C GLN A 319 8.06 -29.27 0.86
N ILE A 320 7.54 -28.34 1.66
CA ILE A 320 6.86 -27.12 1.18
C ILE A 320 7.80 -26.31 0.27
N ALA A 321 9.05 -26.07 0.68
CA ALA A 321 10.01 -25.32 -0.14
C ALA A 321 10.24 -25.98 -1.51
N ILE A 322 10.37 -27.32 -1.54
CA ILE A 322 10.55 -28.10 -2.78
C ILE A 322 9.30 -28.04 -3.65
N ASP A 323 8.11 -28.17 -3.07
CA ASP A 323 6.85 -28.17 -3.80
C ASP A 323 6.54 -26.80 -4.39
N LEU A 324 6.78 -25.71 -3.64
CA LEU A 324 6.70 -24.34 -4.16
C LEU A 324 7.63 -24.15 -5.36
N LYS A 325 8.89 -24.59 -5.25
CA LYS A 325 9.83 -24.52 -6.40
C LYS A 325 9.36 -25.33 -7.60
N ARG A 326 8.86 -26.54 -7.36
CA ARG A 326 8.34 -27.41 -8.43
C ARG A 326 7.17 -26.72 -9.13
N LEU A 327 6.23 -26.17 -8.36
CA LEU A 327 5.08 -25.45 -8.86
C LEU A 327 5.49 -24.24 -9.70
N MET A 328 6.42 -23.41 -9.21
CA MET A 328 6.94 -22.27 -9.98
C MET A 328 7.58 -22.70 -11.31
N ILE A 329 8.31 -23.81 -11.32
CA ILE A 329 8.94 -24.33 -12.54
C ILE A 329 7.88 -24.85 -13.51
N SER A 330 6.87 -25.60 -13.04
CA SER A 330 5.82 -26.14 -13.89
C SER A 330 4.86 -25.08 -14.43
N SER A 331 4.70 -23.96 -13.73
CA SER A 331 3.87 -22.83 -14.13
C SER A 331 4.61 -21.77 -14.94
N SER A 332 5.91 -21.95 -15.20
CA SER A 332 6.76 -21.02 -15.95
C SER A 332 6.94 -21.48 -17.39
N GLU A 333 6.88 -20.55 -18.34
CA GLU A 333 7.16 -20.81 -19.76
C GLU A 333 8.67 -20.84 -20.05
N LYS A 334 9.48 -20.22 -19.18
CA LYS A 334 10.95 -20.16 -19.32
C LYS A 334 11.65 -21.02 -18.27
N ASN A 335 12.91 -21.37 -18.56
CA ASN A 335 13.74 -22.04 -17.56
C ASN A 335 14.14 -21.07 -16.44
N ILE A 336 13.57 -21.27 -15.26
CA ILE A 336 13.87 -20.52 -14.03
C ILE A 336 14.52 -21.41 -12.96
N LYS A 337 14.71 -22.71 -13.22
CA LYS A 337 15.06 -23.74 -12.22
C LYS A 337 16.32 -23.42 -11.42
N ASN A 338 17.36 -22.93 -12.10
CA ASN A 338 18.67 -22.66 -11.49
C ASN A 338 18.71 -21.31 -10.76
N ARG A 339 17.69 -20.46 -10.93
CA ARG A 339 17.59 -19.12 -10.36
C ARG A 339 16.73 -19.07 -9.10
N ILE A 340 16.13 -20.18 -8.68
CA ILE A 340 15.39 -20.32 -7.42
C ILE A 340 16.23 -21.14 -6.42
N LYS A 341 16.63 -20.51 -5.31
CA LYS A 341 17.32 -21.12 -4.18
C LYS A 341 16.35 -21.33 -3.02
N LEU A 342 16.58 -22.40 -2.26
CA LEU A 342 15.68 -22.83 -1.20
C LEU A 342 16.45 -22.93 0.11
N SER A 343 15.80 -22.51 1.19
CA SER A 343 16.24 -22.75 2.55
C SER A 343 15.03 -23.06 3.42
N TRP A 344 15.24 -23.78 4.52
CA TRP A 344 14.16 -24.13 5.42
C TRP A 344 14.66 -24.27 6.85
N PHE A 345 13.78 -23.97 7.80
CA PHE A 345 14.09 -23.95 9.23
C PHE A 345 12.95 -24.57 10.02
N LYS A 346 13.29 -25.27 11.10
CA LYS A 346 12.31 -25.84 12.04
C LYS A 346 11.96 -24.90 13.19
N GLU A 347 12.54 -23.71 13.17
CA GLU A 347 12.40 -22.72 14.21
C GLU A 347 11.53 -21.58 13.68
N PRO A 348 10.68 -20.98 14.52
CA PRO A 348 9.77 -19.94 14.07
C PRO A 348 10.55 -18.72 13.53
N GLU A 349 9.91 -17.97 12.63
CA GLU A 349 10.40 -16.65 12.25
C GLU A 349 9.97 -15.66 13.32
N SER A 350 10.92 -14.94 13.91
CA SER A 350 10.60 -13.85 14.85
C SER A 350 10.72 -12.50 14.17
N ILE A 351 9.67 -11.69 14.34
CA ILE A 351 9.55 -10.36 13.75
C ILE A 351 9.40 -9.36 14.88
N THR A 352 10.32 -8.39 14.95
CA THR A 352 10.21 -7.27 15.88
C THR A 352 9.32 -6.18 15.29
N LEU A 353 8.21 -5.90 15.99
CA LEU A 353 7.28 -4.81 15.69
C LEU A 353 7.80 -3.49 16.25
N ARG A 354 7.00 -2.42 16.12
CA ARG A 354 7.27 -1.16 16.84
C ARG A 354 7.14 -1.40 18.35
N ASP A 355 7.92 -0.65 19.13
CA ASP A 355 7.95 -0.71 20.60
C ASP A 355 8.59 -1.99 21.19
N ASP A 356 9.55 -2.59 20.48
CA ASP A 356 10.33 -3.78 20.89
C ASP A 356 9.48 -5.04 21.19
N VAL A 357 8.23 -5.07 20.70
CA VAL A 357 7.38 -6.25 20.78
C VAL A 357 7.76 -7.23 19.69
N SER A 358 8.21 -8.43 20.05
CA SER A 358 8.49 -9.51 19.09
C SER A 358 7.29 -10.44 18.92
N VAL A 359 6.98 -10.80 17.67
CA VAL A 359 6.00 -11.83 17.30
C VAL A 359 6.74 -13.02 16.71
N GLU A 360 6.43 -14.23 17.19
CA GLU A 360 6.93 -15.48 16.63
C GLU A 360 5.89 -16.06 15.68
N LEU A 361 6.30 -16.40 14.46
CA LEU A 361 5.48 -17.06 13.46
C LEU A 361 5.88 -18.53 13.37
N ALA A 362 5.00 -19.40 13.85
CA ALA A 362 5.19 -20.85 13.81
C ALA A 362 5.32 -21.36 12.36
N GLU A 363 4.53 -20.79 11.45
CA GLU A 363 4.62 -21.05 10.02
C GLU A 363 4.91 -19.74 9.30
N SER A 364 5.94 -19.73 8.45
CA SER A 364 6.29 -18.52 7.71
C SER A 364 7.02 -18.78 6.41
N LEU A 365 6.95 -17.79 5.53
CA LEU A 365 7.59 -17.76 4.22
C LEU A 365 8.30 -16.43 4.01
N LEU A 366 9.58 -16.47 3.70
CA LEU A 366 10.35 -15.33 3.23
C LEU A 366 10.73 -15.51 1.77
N ILE A 367 10.54 -14.43 1.00
CA ILE A 367 10.91 -14.39 -0.40
C ILE A 367 11.73 -13.13 -0.63
N PHE A 368 12.95 -13.27 -1.12
CA PHE A 368 13.75 -12.12 -1.53
C PHE A 368 14.49 -12.43 -2.81
N SER A 369 15.01 -11.37 -3.43
CA SER A 369 15.67 -11.50 -4.72
C SER A 369 17.02 -10.82 -4.71
N SER A 370 17.97 -11.40 -5.44
CA SER A 370 19.31 -10.86 -5.66
C SER A 370 19.63 -10.85 -7.16
N HIS A 371 20.69 -10.13 -7.55
CA HIS A 371 21.18 -10.17 -8.93
C HIS A 371 22.23 -11.29 -9.10
N LEU A 372 22.27 -11.92 -10.27
CA LEU A 372 23.38 -12.79 -10.68
C LEU A 372 24.67 -11.95 -10.77
N PRO A 373 25.82 -12.44 -10.25
CA PRO A 373 27.10 -11.77 -10.47
C PRO A 373 27.42 -11.86 -11.96
N ALA A 374 28.07 -10.83 -12.52
CA ALA A 374 28.35 -10.75 -13.95
C ALA A 374 29.14 -11.95 -14.53
N HIS A 375 29.76 -12.77 -13.67
CA HIS A 375 30.59 -13.92 -14.02
C HIS A 375 29.86 -15.28 -13.99
N GLU A 376 28.62 -15.36 -13.49
CA GLU A 376 27.78 -16.58 -13.53
C GLU A 376 26.85 -16.59 -14.75
N LYS A 377 27.31 -16.09 -15.91
CA LYS A 377 26.58 -16.34 -17.17
C LYS A 377 26.54 -17.84 -17.38
N GLU A 378 25.33 -18.38 -17.40
CA GLU A 378 25.04 -19.81 -17.53
C GLU A 378 25.92 -20.44 -18.61
N VAL A 379 26.73 -21.43 -18.20
CA VAL A 379 27.29 -22.39 -19.13
C VAL A 379 26.13 -23.24 -19.60
N SER A 380 25.58 -22.86 -20.76
CA SER A 380 24.69 -23.69 -21.56
C SER A 380 25.41 -24.99 -21.92
N ILE A 381 24.95 -26.13 -21.40
CA ILE A 381 25.21 -27.46 -21.94
C ILE A 381 23.87 -28.08 -22.33
#